data_AF-K9GJM7-F1
#
_entry.id   AF-K9GJM7-F1
#
_cell.length_a   1.000
_cell.length_b   1.000
_cell.length_c   1.000
_cell.angle_alpha   90.00
_cell.angle_beta   90.00
_cell.angle_gamma   90.00
#
_symmetry.space_group_name_H-M   'P 1'
#
loop_
_entity.id
_entity.type
_entity.pdbx_description
1 polymer ?
#
loop_
_entity_poly.entity_id
_entity_poly.type
_entity_poly.pdbx_seq_one_letter_code
_entity_poly.pdbx_strand_id
1 'polypeptide(L)'
;MRWFSSPLRDCAFPRDISVSRSRVFIYLGLAVTLLLLSYQLILDQAPIIGTNWTTGQGISVAGDNDHVVSDPTQPAEKELVLAAMQASNMSWVEEYLSDWKVNIYRADAKDGDVGLTVPVNKGNEAMHFLIPIVLFTISYIVDRYRSLPEVSVFLHGGRYQWHVDNPLYDSVISISHLNFDFVQEAGYVNLRCAWSVGCPRELEPARYLRERPDDKGHPTAVEYPDRFMELFPRAEVPEVVGTPCCSQFALSKTKIYEQSLERYVRLQRWLMETDLEAGISGRILEYSWHSGSSPFALISG
;
A
#
# COMPACT_ATOMS: atom_id res chain seq x y z
N MET A 1 -71.65 -33.75 -10.19
CA MET A 1 -71.38 -34.74 -11.26
C MET A 1 -69.88 -34.88 -11.41
N ARG A 2 -69.39 -36.12 -11.29
CA ARG A 2 -68.20 -36.72 -11.93
C ARG A 2 -66.92 -35.89 -12.07
N TRP A 3 -65.97 -36.22 -11.19
CA TRP A 3 -64.61 -36.72 -11.51
C TRP A 3 -64.03 -36.38 -12.90
N PHE A 4 -62.98 -35.56 -12.89
CA PHE A 4 -61.87 -35.66 -13.84
C PHE A 4 -60.57 -35.72 -13.04
N SER A 5 -60.08 -36.93 -12.81
CA SER A 5 -58.71 -37.23 -12.41
C SER A 5 -57.88 -37.48 -13.67
N SER A 6 -56.80 -36.74 -13.84
CA SER A 6 -55.72 -37.02 -14.81
C SER A 6 -54.41 -37.30 -14.04
N PRO A 7 -53.49 -38.08 -14.64
CA PRO A 7 -52.62 -38.99 -13.89
C PRO A 7 -51.37 -38.28 -13.37
N LEU A 8 -51.10 -38.44 -12.07
CA LEU A 8 -49.77 -38.23 -11.49
C LEU A 8 -48.83 -39.30 -12.06
N ARG A 9 -47.84 -38.85 -12.85
CA ARG A 9 -46.64 -39.63 -13.13
C ARG A 9 -45.76 -39.64 -11.89
N ASP A 10 -45.30 -40.83 -11.53
CA ASP A 10 -44.29 -41.09 -10.53
C ASP A 10 -43.00 -40.31 -10.81
N CYS A 11 -42.60 -39.47 -9.85
CA CYS A 11 -41.20 -39.10 -9.67
C CYS A 11 -40.76 -39.65 -8.32
N ALA A 12 -40.02 -40.76 -8.37
CA ALA A 12 -39.40 -41.37 -7.21
C ALA A 12 -38.44 -40.37 -6.52
N PHE A 13 -38.56 -40.23 -5.21
CA PHE A 13 -37.57 -39.55 -4.38
C PHE A 13 -36.22 -40.30 -4.47
N PRO A 14 -35.07 -39.61 -4.59
CA PRO A 14 -33.77 -40.26 -4.46
C PRO A 14 -33.64 -40.78 -3.02
N ARG A 15 -33.25 -42.05 -2.88
CA ARG A 15 -32.93 -42.66 -1.58
C ARG A 15 -31.79 -41.89 -0.94
N ASP A 16 -31.94 -41.57 0.34
CA ASP A 16 -30.87 -41.05 1.18
C ASP A 16 -29.64 -41.97 1.12
N ILE A 17 -28.56 -41.48 0.51
CA ILE A 17 -27.26 -42.14 0.56
C ILE A 17 -26.68 -41.83 1.94
N SER A 18 -26.87 -42.75 2.88
CA SER A 18 -26.17 -42.76 4.17
C SER A 18 -24.67 -42.95 3.92
N VAL A 19 -23.94 -41.84 3.75
CA VAL A 19 -22.48 -41.85 3.76
C VAL A 19 -22.04 -41.91 5.22
N SER A 20 -21.53 -43.07 5.63
CA SER A 20 -20.94 -43.26 6.97
C SER A 20 -19.93 -42.13 7.26
N ARG A 21 -20.07 -41.48 8.43
CA ARG A 21 -19.17 -40.41 8.90
C ARG A 21 -17.69 -40.78 8.76
N SER A 22 -17.34 -42.05 8.94
CA SER A 22 -15.96 -42.54 8.76
C SER A 22 -15.44 -42.38 7.34
N ARG A 23 -16.30 -42.50 6.30
CA ARG A 23 -15.89 -42.30 4.91
C ARG A 23 -15.59 -40.84 4.61
N VAL A 24 -16.36 -39.91 5.19
CA VAL A 24 -16.11 -38.46 5.05
C VAL A 24 -14.74 -38.08 5.61
N PHE A 25 -14.36 -38.61 6.78
CA PHE A 25 -13.03 -38.37 7.36
C PHE A 25 -11.90 -38.97 6.52
N ILE A 26 -12.11 -40.13 5.88
CA ILE A 26 -11.14 -40.71 4.96
C ILE A 26 -10.95 -39.84 3.72
N TYR A 27 -12.04 -39.33 3.13
CA TYR A 27 -11.96 -38.43 1.97
C TYR A 27 -11.31 -37.08 2.32
N LEU A 28 -11.60 -36.52 3.49
CA LEU A 28 -10.93 -35.30 3.97
C LEU A 28 -9.44 -35.53 4.20
N GLY A 29 -9.07 -36.66 4.81
CA GLY A 29 -7.68 -37.04 4.99
C GLY A 29 -6.92 -37.18 3.66
N LEU A 30 -7.53 -37.84 2.67
CA LEU A 30 -6.96 -37.98 1.33
C LEU A 30 -6.83 -36.63 0.59
N ALA A 31 -7.79 -35.73 0.76
CA ALA A 31 -7.73 -34.40 0.14
C ALA A 31 -6.59 -33.56 0.74
N VAL A 32 -6.42 -33.61 2.07
CA VAL A 32 -5.34 -32.89 2.75
C VAL A 32 -3.96 -33.46 2.38
N THR A 33 -3.82 -34.77 2.27
CA THR A 33 -2.54 -35.37 1.85
C THR A 33 -2.21 -35.07 0.39
N LEU A 34 -3.20 -35.07 -0.51
CA LEU A 34 -3.01 -34.63 -1.90
C LEU A 34 -2.59 -33.16 -2.00
N LEU A 35 -3.20 -32.28 -1.19
CA LEU A 35 -2.82 -30.87 -1.12
C LEU A 35 -1.37 -30.70 -0.61
N LEU A 36 -1.00 -31.41 0.45
CA LEU A 36 0.37 -31.37 0.98
C LEU A 36 1.40 -31.93 0.00
N LEU A 37 1.08 -33.02 -0.71
CA LEU A 37 1.95 -33.57 -1.75
C LEU A 37 2.09 -32.62 -2.95
N SER A 38 0.99 -31.97 -3.36
CA SER A 38 1.03 -30.95 -4.43
C SER A 38 1.86 -29.73 -4.02
N TYR A 39 1.77 -29.32 -2.74
CA TYR A 39 2.55 -28.24 -2.17
C TYR A 39 4.06 -28.55 -2.15
N GLN A 40 4.44 -29.79 -1.81
CA GLN A 40 5.85 -30.21 -1.86
C GLN A 40 6.39 -30.29 -3.30
N LEU A 41 5.57 -30.74 -4.26
CA LEU A 41 5.92 -30.76 -5.69
C LEU A 41 6.17 -29.36 -6.28
N ILE A 42 5.52 -28.32 -5.74
CA ILE A 42 5.70 -26.94 -6.17
C ILE A 42 6.99 -26.34 -5.59
N LEU A 43 7.40 -26.75 -4.37
CA LEU A 43 8.63 -26.26 -3.73
C LEU A 43 9.91 -26.95 -4.24
N ASP A 44 9.82 -28.19 -4.72
CA ASP A 44 10.98 -28.94 -5.26
C ASP A 44 11.32 -28.59 -6.73
N GLN A 45 10.52 -27.75 -7.40
CA GLN A 45 10.89 -27.20 -8.72
C GLN A 45 11.80 -25.98 -8.57
N ALA A 46 13.08 -26.24 -8.28
CA ALA A 46 14.14 -25.31 -8.67
C ALA A 46 14.12 -25.16 -10.21
N PRO A 47 14.26 -23.94 -10.77
CA PRO A 47 14.31 -23.77 -12.21
C PRO A 47 15.62 -24.35 -12.77
N ILE A 48 15.53 -25.53 -13.36
CA ILE A 48 16.54 -26.06 -14.27
C ILE A 48 16.35 -25.32 -15.61
N ILE A 49 16.99 -24.17 -15.77
CA ILE A 49 17.35 -23.64 -17.09
C ILE A 49 18.87 -23.48 -17.08
N GLY A 50 19.53 -24.50 -17.61
CA GLY A 50 20.94 -24.43 -17.96
C GLY A 50 21.11 -23.74 -19.31
N THR A 51 22.09 -22.85 -19.38
CA THR A 51 22.82 -22.59 -20.64
C THR A 51 24.29 -22.43 -20.32
N ASN A 52 25.07 -23.45 -20.70
CA ASN A 52 26.51 -23.38 -20.89
C ASN A 52 26.84 -22.31 -21.92
N TRP A 53 27.73 -21.38 -21.59
CA TRP A 53 28.66 -20.82 -22.58
C TRP A 53 30.08 -20.78 -22.02
N THR A 54 30.92 -21.45 -22.80
CA THR A 54 32.35 -21.73 -22.72
C THR A 54 33.24 -20.52 -22.44
N THR A 55 34.27 -20.78 -21.63
CA THR A 55 35.55 -20.08 -21.58
C THR A 55 36.10 -19.76 -22.98
N GLY A 56 36.36 -18.48 -23.26
CA GLY A 56 37.11 -18.01 -24.42
C GLY A 56 37.97 -16.80 -24.05
N GLN A 57 39.29 -16.96 -24.14
CA GLN A 57 40.28 -15.91 -23.95
C GLN A 57 40.20 -14.84 -25.06
N GLY A 58 40.34 -13.57 -24.66
CA GLY A 58 41.08 -12.53 -25.38
C GLY A 58 40.30 -11.70 -26.42
N ILE A 59 40.22 -10.38 -26.20
CA ILE A 59 40.93 -9.32 -26.95
C ILE A 59 40.48 -7.95 -26.41
N SER A 60 41.46 -7.12 -26.07
CA SER A 60 41.33 -5.70 -25.72
C SER A 60 41.10 -4.83 -26.96
N VAL A 61 40.09 -3.95 -26.92
CA VAL A 61 40.01 -2.73 -27.74
C VAL A 61 39.46 -1.61 -26.87
N ALA A 62 40.16 -0.47 -26.90
CA ALA A 62 39.89 0.75 -26.14
C ALA A 62 38.98 1.71 -26.92
N GLY A 63 38.33 2.62 -26.17
CA GLY A 63 37.55 3.76 -26.65
C GLY A 63 36.04 3.51 -26.51
N ASP A 64 35.22 4.34 -25.88
CA ASP A 64 35.34 5.76 -25.57
C ASP A 64 34.45 6.08 -24.34
N ASN A 65 34.85 7.10 -23.59
CA ASN A 65 34.21 7.56 -22.37
C ASN A 65 32.83 8.15 -22.66
N ASP A 66 31.84 7.75 -21.88
CA ASP A 66 30.85 8.67 -21.33
C ASP A 66 30.28 8.07 -20.04
N HIS A 67 31.12 8.01 -19.02
CA HIS A 67 30.58 8.02 -17.66
C HIS A 67 30.00 9.41 -17.44
N VAL A 68 28.68 9.52 -17.60
CA VAL A 68 27.91 10.63 -17.04
C VAL A 68 28.13 10.58 -15.53
N VAL A 69 29.15 11.28 -15.07
CA VAL A 69 29.34 11.59 -13.66
C VAL A 69 28.20 12.55 -13.34
N SER A 70 27.12 12.01 -12.76
CA SER A 70 26.02 12.78 -12.22
C SER A 70 26.58 13.80 -11.23
N ASP A 71 26.42 15.08 -11.55
CA ASP A 71 26.77 16.21 -10.70
C ASP A 71 26.09 16.05 -9.32
N PRO A 72 26.84 16.05 -8.21
CA PRO A 72 26.29 15.89 -6.86
C PRO A 72 25.38 17.05 -6.41
N THR A 73 25.22 18.09 -7.23
CA THR A 73 24.29 19.21 -6.99
C THR A 73 22.96 19.12 -7.74
N GLN A 74 22.77 18.14 -8.63
CA GLN A 74 21.48 17.89 -9.27
C GLN A 74 20.60 17.04 -8.32
N PRO A 75 19.37 17.48 -8.00
CA PRO A 75 18.40 16.63 -7.32
C PRO A 75 18.25 15.32 -8.09
N ALA A 76 18.19 14.19 -7.39
CA ALA A 76 17.90 12.91 -8.04
C ALA A 76 16.60 13.04 -8.85
N GLU A 77 16.53 12.45 -10.04
CA GLU A 77 15.31 12.50 -10.86
C GLU A 77 14.13 11.82 -10.13
N LYS A 78 14.44 10.74 -9.42
CA LYS A 78 13.47 9.91 -8.69
C LYS A 78 14.04 9.40 -7.37
N GLU A 79 13.21 9.35 -6.33
CA GLU A 79 13.54 8.68 -5.07
C GLU A 79 12.41 7.74 -4.62
N LEU A 80 12.81 6.63 -4.02
CA LEU A 80 11.90 5.67 -3.40
C LEU A 80 11.94 5.82 -1.88
N VAL A 81 10.79 5.84 -1.24
CA VAL A 81 10.63 5.98 0.21
C VAL A 81 9.86 4.76 0.72
N LEU A 82 10.53 3.95 1.54
CA LEU A 82 10.01 2.66 2.01
C LEU A 82 9.76 2.66 3.51
N ALA A 83 8.56 2.27 3.91
CA ALA A 83 8.20 2.02 5.29
C ALA A 83 8.48 0.56 5.67
N ALA A 84 9.44 0.31 6.55
CA ALA A 84 9.83 -1.03 6.97
C ALA A 84 9.90 -1.16 8.50
N MET A 85 9.87 -2.40 9.01
CA MET A 85 10.26 -2.71 10.39
C MET A 85 11.73 -3.08 10.43
N GLN A 86 12.42 -3.03 11.57
CA GLN A 86 13.82 -3.45 11.69
C GLN A 86 14.02 -4.89 11.20
N ALA A 87 13.06 -5.77 11.49
CA ALA A 87 13.08 -7.17 11.06
C ALA A 87 12.80 -7.37 9.55
N SER A 88 12.34 -6.36 8.81
CA SER A 88 12.04 -6.50 7.39
C SER A 88 13.31 -6.69 6.56
N ASN A 89 13.33 -7.74 5.74
CA ASN A 89 14.39 -7.95 4.75
C ASN A 89 14.20 -6.98 3.57
N MET A 90 15.20 -6.11 3.36
CA MET A 90 15.21 -5.09 2.30
C MET A 90 16.28 -5.36 1.23
N SER A 91 16.92 -6.54 1.23
CA SER A 91 17.98 -6.89 0.26
C SER A 91 17.51 -6.81 -1.20
N TRP A 92 16.21 -7.07 -1.42
CA TRP A 92 15.58 -6.99 -2.74
C TRP A 92 15.67 -5.59 -3.37
N VAL A 93 15.75 -4.54 -2.55
CA VAL A 93 15.83 -3.17 -3.07
C VAL A 93 17.13 -2.97 -3.84
N GLU A 94 18.26 -3.36 -3.24
CA GLU A 94 19.57 -3.25 -3.89
C GLU A 94 19.69 -4.21 -5.08
N GLU A 95 19.11 -5.40 -4.97
CA GLU A 95 19.14 -6.41 -6.02
C GLU A 95 18.37 -6.00 -7.29
N TYR A 96 17.18 -5.38 -7.13
CA TYR A 96 16.26 -5.12 -8.25
C TYR A 96 16.06 -3.65 -8.60
N LEU A 97 16.39 -2.71 -7.70
CA LEU A 97 16.14 -1.27 -7.85
C LEU A 97 17.41 -0.46 -7.57
N SER A 98 18.57 -0.95 -8.01
CA SER A 98 19.87 -0.29 -7.82
C SER A 98 19.99 1.07 -8.52
N ASP A 99 19.14 1.35 -9.52
CA ASP A 99 19.04 2.65 -10.20
C ASP A 99 18.26 3.69 -9.39
N TRP A 100 17.57 3.29 -8.32
CA TRP A 100 16.81 4.19 -7.46
C TRP A 100 17.64 4.63 -6.27
N LYS A 101 17.55 5.92 -5.96
CA LYS A 101 17.94 6.41 -4.65
C LYS A 101 16.84 6.06 -3.65
N VAL A 102 17.14 5.19 -2.70
CA VAL A 102 16.16 4.64 -1.76
C VAL A 102 16.36 5.14 -0.34
N ASN A 103 15.29 5.60 0.28
CA ASN A 103 15.20 6.04 1.66
C ASN A 103 14.33 5.03 2.44
N ILE A 104 14.94 4.26 3.33
CA ILE A 104 14.23 3.23 4.11
C ILE A 104 14.02 3.76 5.53
N TYR A 105 12.77 4.01 5.89
CA TYR A 105 12.37 4.42 7.24
C TYR A 105 11.96 3.19 8.06
N ARG A 106 12.55 3.04 9.24
CA ARG A 106 12.28 1.92 10.15
C ARG A 106 11.34 2.38 11.29
N ALA A 107 10.13 1.84 11.37
CA ALA A 107 9.09 2.33 12.29
C ALA A 107 9.35 2.04 13.76
N ASP A 108 10.00 0.92 14.03
CA ASP A 108 10.37 0.40 15.34
C ASP A 108 11.83 0.73 15.71
N ALA A 109 12.50 1.59 14.94
CA ALA A 109 13.82 2.10 15.30
C ALA A 109 13.72 3.15 16.41
N LYS A 110 14.66 3.10 17.35
CA LYS A 110 14.79 4.07 18.45
C LYS A 110 15.78 5.17 18.08
N ASP A 111 15.68 6.31 18.75
CA ASP A 111 16.65 7.40 18.61
C ASP A 111 18.08 6.88 18.92
N GLY A 112 18.95 6.95 17.91
CA GLY A 112 20.33 6.43 17.98
C GLY A 112 20.57 5.13 17.22
N ASP A 113 19.53 4.47 16.70
CA ASP A 113 19.69 3.34 15.78
C ASP A 113 20.23 3.83 14.41
N VAL A 114 21.02 2.99 13.75
CA VAL A 114 21.64 3.32 12.45
C VAL A 114 20.58 3.31 11.35
N GLY A 115 20.12 4.49 10.89
CA GLY A 115 19.20 4.62 9.76
C GLY A 115 18.29 5.83 9.84
N LEU A 116 17.44 6.03 8.81
CA LEU A 116 16.37 7.02 8.86
C LEU A 116 15.27 6.50 9.80
N THR A 117 14.95 7.31 10.81
CA THR A 117 13.90 7.02 11.80
C THR A 117 12.89 8.16 11.86
N VAL A 118 11.78 7.94 12.56
CA VAL A 118 10.80 8.99 12.88
C VAL A 118 11.07 9.64 14.22
N PRO A 119 10.70 10.93 14.37
CA PRO A 119 10.87 11.65 15.64
C PRO A 119 10.14 11.04 16.83
N VAL A 120 9.03 10.31 16.59
CA VAL A 120 8.26 9.65 17.66
C VAL A 120 7.72 8.33 17.14
N ASN A 121 8.13 7.23 17.77
CA ASN A 121 7.43 5.97 17.63
C ASN A 121 6.21 5.96 18.55
N LYS A 122 5.06 6.37 17.99
CA LYS A 122 3.78 6.40 18.72
C LYS A 122 3.15 5.01 18.86
N GLY A 123 3.78 3.96 18.32
CA GLY A 123 3.30 2.58 18.35
C GLY A 123 4.23 1.67 19.15
N ASN A 124 3.81 1.29 20.35
CA ASN A 124 4.37 0.12 21.03
C ASN A 124 3.81 -1.21 20.45
N GLU A 125 3.22 -1.18 19.25
CA GLU A 125 2.46 -2.30 18.71
C GLU A 125 2.74 -2.53 17.22
N ALA A 126 2.94 -3.80 16.91
CA ALA A 126 3.11 -4.40 15.59
C ALA A 126 1.84 -4.34 14.72
N MET A 127 0.97 -3.34 14.86
CA MET A 127 -0.34 -3.34 14.20
C MET A 127 -0.64 -2.01 13.51
N HIS A 128 -0.86 -2.11 12.20
CA HIS A 128 -1.23 -1.08 11.22
C HIS A 128 -0.09 -0.29 10.56
N PHE A 129 0.32 -0.81 9.40
CA PHE A 129 1.25 -0.25 8.42
C PHE A 129 0.91 1.18 7.92
N LEU A 130 -0.29 1.69 8.17
CA LEU A 130 -0.76 2.98 7.65
C LEU A 130 -0.17 4.20 8.37
N ILE A 131 -0.04 4.17 9.70
CA ILE A 131 0.59 5.30 10.38
C ILE A 131 2.07 5.48 10.05
N PRO A 132 2.91 4.42 9.99
CA PRO A 132 4.31 4.62 9.67
C PRO A 132 4.45 5.26 8.30
N ILE A 133 3.71 4.81 7.26
CA ILE A 133 3.85 5.40 5.92
C ILE A 133 3.41 6.88 5.86
N VAL A 134 2.30 7.27 6.51
CA VAL A 134 1.85 8.68 6.54
C VAL A 134 2.88 9.56 7.28
N LEU A 135 3.34 9.13 8.45
CA LEU A 135 4.31 9.88 9.25
C LEU A 135 5.68 9.97 8.55
N PHE A 136 6.11 8.89 7.88
CA PHE A 136 7.34 8.87 7.08
C PHE A 136 7.23 9.76 5.86
N THR A 137 6.10 9.75 5.16
CA THR A 137 5.87 10.64 4.02
C THR A 137 6.04 12.09 4.45
N ILE A 138 5.37 12.49 5.53
CA ILE A 138 5.46 13.87 6.04
C ILE A 138 6.89 14.18 6.50
N SER A 139 7.55 13.25 7.21
CA SER A 139 8.91 13.46 7.70
C SER A 139 9.92 13.59 6.56
N TYR A 140 9.85 12.70 5.57
CA TYR A 140 10.62 12.79 4.33
C TYR A 140 10.43 14.13 3.62
N ILE A 141 9.18 14.59 3.47
CA ILE A 141 8.89 15.88 2.84
C ILE A 141 9.51 17.03 3.64
N VAL A 142 9.38 17.02 4.97
CA VAL A 142 9.95 18.06 5.84
C VAL A 142 11.48 18.10 5.72
N ASP A 143 12.13 16.94 5.77
CA ASP A 143 13.59 16.82 5.74
C ASP A 143 14.17 17.18 4.36
N ARG A 144 13.49 16.75 3.29
CA ARG A 144 13.97 16.91 1.91
C ARG A 144 13.38 18.11 1.20
N TYR A 145 12.52 18.92 1.83
CA TYR A 145 11.69 19.94 1.19
C TYR A 145 12.43 20.84 0.19
N ARG A 146 13.68 21.22 0.44
CA ARG A 146 14.48 22.09 -0.46
C ARG A 146 15.26 21.37 -1.55
N SER A 147 15.21 20.04 -1.55
CA SER A 147 16.07 19.13 -2.31
C SER A 147 15.30 17.90 -2.81
N LEU A 148 13.98 18.03 -2.93
CA LEU A 148 13.08 16.98 -3.41
C LEU A 148 13.46 16.59 -4.85
N PRO A 149 13.39 15.29 -5.18
CA PRO A 149 13.48 14.83 -6.56
C PRO A 149 12.25 15.27 -7.36
N GLU A 150 12.28 15.14 -8.68
CA GLU A 150 11.11 15.44 -9.52
C GLU A 150 9.94 14.49 -9.22
N VAL A 151 10.24 13.22 -8.93
CA VAL A 151 9.26 12.22 -8.48
C VAL A 151 9.69 11.51 -7.19
N SER A 152 8.79 11.44 -6.21
CA SER A 152 8.93 10.65 -4.98
C SER A 152 7.89 9.54 -4.92
N VAL A 153 8.32 8.30 -4.68
CA VAL A 153 7.43 7.13 -4.59
C VAL A 153 7.41 6.59 -3.17
N PHE A 154 6.22 6.37 -2.59
CA PHE A 154 6.02 5.94 -1.22
C PHE A 154 5.36 4.56 -1.18
N LEU A 155 6.01 3.59 -0.52
CA LEU A 155 5.56 2.20 -0.45
C LEU A 155 5.82 1.54 0.91
N HIS A 156 5.14 0.43 1.15
CA HIS A 156 5.53 -0.49 2.22
C HIS A 156 6.78 -1.28 1.81
N GLY A 157 7.60 -1.65 2.79
CA GLY A 157 8.93 -2.23 2.54
C GLY A 157 8.92 -3.69 2.07
N GLY A 158 7.79 -4.38 2.15
CA GLY A 158 7.68 -5.74 1.64
C GLY A 158 7.59 -5.75 0.11
N ARG A 159 8.38 -6.61 -0.54
CA ARG A 159 8.33 -6.80 -1.99
C ARG A 159 6.99 -7.36 -2.46
N TYR A 160 6.54 -8.42 -1.82
CA TYR A 160 5.27 -9.09 -2.14
C TYR A 160 4.21 -8.69 -1.13
N GLN A 161 3.17 -7.97 -1.56
CA GLN A 161 2.14 -7.46 -0.67
C GLN A 161 0.74 -7.64 -1.26
N TRP A 162 -0.21 -8.07 -0.43
CA TRP A 162 -1.60 -8.33 -0.84
C TRP A 162 -2.33 -7.10 -1.40
N HIS A 163 -1.85 -5.89 -1.06
CA HIS A 163 -2.40 -4.60 -1.48
C HIS A 163 -1.61 -3.98 -2.66
N VAL A 164 -0.79 -4.76 -3.35
CA VAL A 164 -0.20 -4.43 -4.66
C VAL A 164 -1.07 -5.04 -5.74
N ASP A 165 -1.58 -4.23 -6.66
CA ASP A 165 -2.55 -4.70 -7.66
C ASP A 165 -1.94 -5.47 -8.83
N ASN A 166 -0.61 -5.54 -8.90
CA ASN A 166 0.05 -6.42 -9.83
C ASN A 166 -0.41 -7.88 -9.59
N PRO A 167 -0.73 -8.68 -10.62
CA PRO A 167 -1.16 -10.07 -10.44
C PRO A 167 -0.18 -10.96 -9.67
N LEU A 168 1.11 -10.61 -9.64
CA LEU A 168 2.16 -11.29 -8.88
C LEU A 168 2.38 -10.69 -7.49
N TYR A 169 1.60 -9.67 -7.11
CA TYR A 169 1.73 -8.89 -5.88
C TYR A 169 3.11 -8.25 -5.68
N ASP A 170 3.90 -8.13 -6.75
CA ASP A 170 5.29 -7.70 -6.71
C ASP A 170 5.43 -6.18 -6.92
N SER A 171 5.95 -5.50 -5.91
CA SER A 171 6.24 -4.06 -5.94
C SER A 171 7.31 -3.70 -6.97
N VAL A 172 8.28 -4.58 -7.26
CA VAL A 172 9.36 -4.30 -8.22
C VAL A 172 8.81 -4.00 -9.61
N ILE A 173 7.81 -4.79 -10.05
CA ILE A 173 7.19 -4.61 -11.36
C ILE A 173 6.44 -3.27 -11.42
N SER A 174 5.72 -2.94 -10.35
CA SER A 174 4.95 -1.69 -10.27
C SER A 174 5.85 -0.45 -10.27
N ILE A 175 7.00 -0.53 -9.60
CA ILE A 175 7.99 0.56 -9.53
C ILE A 175 8.74 0.71 -10.86
N SER A 176 9.23 -0.38 -11.43
CA SER A 176 10.05 -0.35 -12.65
C SER A 176 9.28 0.12 -13.90
N HIS A 177 7.97 -0.09 -13.94
CA HIS A 177 7.10 0.34 -15.04
C HIS A 177 6.32 1.63 -14.74
N LEU A 178 6.63 2.33 -13.64
CA LEU A 178 5.96 3.58 -13.29
C LEU A 178 6.26 4.65 -14.35
N ASN A 179 5.21 5.24 -14.92
CA ASN A 179 5.34 6.34 -15.87
C ASN A 179 5.54 7.67 -15.14
N PHE A 180 6.79 8.18 -15.12
CA PHE A 180 7.14 9.42 -14.43
C PHE A 180 6.51 10.66 -15.05
N ASP A 181 6.35 10.71 -16.37
CA ASP A 181 5.72 11.85 -17.05
C ASP A 181 4.26 11.99 -16.60
N PHE A 182 3.56 10.86 -16.49
CA PHE A 182 2.20 10.84 -15.97
C PHE A 182 2.14 11.28 -14.49
N VAL A 183 3.09 10.86 -13.66
CA VAL A 183 3.15 11.32 -12.26
C VAL A 183 3.39 12.83 -12.17
N GLN A 184 4.25 13.38 -13.02
CA GLN A 184 4.51 14.81 -13.08
C GLN A 184 3.29 15.61 -13.55
N GLU A 185 2.57 15.10 -14.56
CA GLU A 185 1.35 15.71 -15.08
C GLU A 185 0.18 15.64 -14.07
N ALA A 186 -0.05 14.46 -13.50
CA ALA A 186 -1.14 14.23 -12.55
C ALA A 186 -0.85 14.80 -11.16
N GLY A 187 0.44 14.94 -10.79
CA GLY A 187 0.93 15.44 -9.51
C GLY A 187 0.82 14.47 -8.33
N TYR A 188 -0.23 13.63 -8.30
CA TYR A 188 -0.41 12.53 -7.37
C TYR A 188 -0.95 11.32 -8.12
N VAL A 189 -0.38 10.14 -7.85
CA VAL A 189 -0.85 8.88 -8.42
C VAL A 189 -0.93 7.83 -7.33
N ASN A 190 -2.12 7.29 -7.08
CA ASN A 190 -2.26 6.09 -6.25
C ASN A 190 -1.75 4.89 -7.06
N LEU A 191 -0.85 4.09 -6.48
CA LEU A 191 -0.30 2.89 -7.14
C LEU A 191 -1.26 1.70 -7.07
N ARG A 192 -2.40 1.90 -6.40
CA ARG A 192 -3.53 0.99 -6.34
C ARG A 192 -4.68 1.53 -7.20
N CYS A 193 -5.16 0.69 -8.09
CA CYS A 193 -6.27 0.88 -9.02
C CYS A 193 -7.49 -0.02 -8.72
N ALA A 194 -7.37 -0.95 -7.77
CA ALA A 194 -8.43 -1.89 -7.42
C ALA A 194 -9.56 -1.23 -6.63
N TRP A 195 -10.79 -1.64 -6.97
CA TRP A 195 -12.02 -1.18 -6.31
C TRP A 195 -12.28 -1.89 -4.97
N SER A 196 -11.47 -2.88 -4.59
CA SER A 196 -11.63 -3.63 -3.36
C SER A 196 -11.01 -2.87 -2.19
N VAL A 197 -11.77 -2.65 -1.11
CA VAL A 197 -11.33 -1.95 0.12
C VAL A 197 -11.01 -0.47 -0.11
N GLY A 198 -11.87 0.43 0.37
CA GLY A 198 -11.69 1.88 0.24
C GLY A 198 -12.56 2.58 -0.82
N CYS A 199 -13.08 1.86 -1.81
CA CYS A 199 -13.90 2.43 -2.89
C CYS A 199 -15.25 1.70 -3.04
N PRO A 200 -16.29 2.40 -3.56
CA PRO A 200 -16.37 3.82 -3.89
C PRO A 200 -16.72 4.71 -2.68
N ARG A 201 -17.07 4.11 -1.54
CA ARG A 201 -17.60 4.81 -0.37
C ARG A 201 -17.06 4.12 0.89
N GLU A 202 -15.87 4.51 1.31
CA GLU A 202 -15.27 4.01 2.54
C GLU A 202 -15.81 4.72 3.76
N LEU A 203 -15.92 6.06 3.68
CA LEU A 203 -16.44 6.90 4.75
C LEU A 203 -17.58 7.77 4.24
N GLU A 204 -18.50 8.11 5.15
CA GLU A 204 -19.56 9.10 4.92
C GLU A 204 -19.47 10.25 5.95
N PRO A 205 -18.41 11.10 5.92
CA PRO A 205 -18.13 12.03 7.01
C PRO A 205 -19.26 13.00 7.33
N ALA A 206 -19.95 13.54 6.32
CA ALA A 206 -21.08 14.42 6.55
C ALA A 206 -22.26 13.71 7.22
N ARG A 207 -22.48 12.42 6.95
CA ARG A 207 -23.48 11.61 7.68
C ARG A 207 -23.09 11.45 9.14
N TYR A 208 -21.83 11.07 9.42
CA TYR A 208 -21.33 10.93 10.79
C TYR A 208 -21.36 12.27 11.56
N LEU A 209 -21.13 13.39 10.87
CA LEU A 209 -21.24 14.72 11.46
C LEU A 209 -22.69 15.08 11.84
N ARG A 210 -23.66 14.78 10.97
CA ARG A 210 -25.10 15.07 11.18
C ARG A 210 -25.75 14.15 12.20
N GLU A 211 -25.50 12.85 12.10
CA GLU A 211 -26.21 11.82 12.87
C GLU A 211 -25.53 11.49 14.19
N ARG A 212 -24.21 11.72 14.30
CA ARG A 212 -23.39 11.37 15.47
C ARG A 212 -23.67 9.95 16.00
N PRO A 213 -23.60 8.90 15.14
CA PRO A 213 -23.89 7.53 15.56
C PRO A 213 -22.82 7.01 16.53
N ASP A 214 -23.23 6.22 17.54
CA ASP A 214 -22.31 5.44 18.38
C ASP A 214 -21.91 4.15 17.63
N ASP A 215 -20.91 4.27 16.74
CA ASP A 215 -20.42 3.18 15.91
C ASP A 215 -19.01 2.74 16.33
N LYS A 216 -18.96 1.87 17.34
CA LYS A 216 -17.70 1.30 17.85
C LYS A 216 -17.00 0.38 16.86
N GLY A 217 -17.70 -0.08 15.81
CA GLY A 217 -17.11 -0.90 14.75
C GLY A 217 -16.28 -0.10 13.76
N HIS A 218 -16.56 1.20 13.63
CA HIS A 218 -15.88 2.11 12.71
C HIS A 218 -15.36 3.36 13.43
N PRO A 219 -14.38 3.21 14.35
CA PRO A 219 -13.88 4.32 15.16
C PRO A 219 -13.28 5.44 14.29
N THR A 220 -12.65 5.11 13.16
CA THR A 220 -12.18 6.11 12.19
C THR A 220 -13.34 6.94 11.63
N ALA A 221 -14.48 6.35 11.29
CA ALA A 221 -15.62 7.08 10.74
C ALA A 221 -16.26 8.02 11.78
N VAL A 222 -16.27 7.60 13.05
CA VAL A 222 -16.74 8.41 14.19
C VAL A 222 -15.86 9.64 14.40
N GLU A 223 -14.53 9.47 14.41
CA GLU A 223 -13.59 10.57 14.66
C GLU A 223 -13.35 11.49 13.45
N TYR A 224 -13.44 10.94 12.23
CA TYR A 224 -13.06 11.65 11.00
C TYR A 224 -13.62 13.08 10.86
N PRO A 225 -14.94 13.35 10.99
CA PRO A 225 -15.47 14.67 10.69
C PRO A 225 -14.89 15.77 11.59
N ASP A 226 -14.74 15.52 12.89
CA ASP A 226 -14.22 16.51 13.84
C ASP A 226 -12.73 16.78 13.58
N ARG A 227 -11.96 15.71 13.34
CA ARG A 227 -10.52 15.84 13.03
C ARG A 227 -10.27 16.44 11.67
N PHE A 228 -11.14 16.18 10.69
CA PHE A 228 -11.09 16.80 9.38
C PHE A 228 -11.27 18.32 9.50
N MET A 229 -12.25 18.78 10.28
CA MET A 229 -12.44 20.22 10.52
C MET A 229 -11.27 20.85 11.30
N GLU A 230 -10.67 20.12 12.24
CA GLU A 230 -9.45 20.56 12.96
C GLU A 230 -8.28 20.76 11.99
N LEU A 231 -8.04 19.78 11.12
CA LEU A 231 -6.95 19.80 10.15
C LEU A 231 -7.20 20.82 9.03
N PHE A 232 -8.44 20.97 8.59
CA PHE A 232 -8.86 21.75 7.43
C PHE A 232 -10.02 22.70 7.79
N PRO A 233 -9.78 23.74 8.61
CA PRO A 233 -10.84 24.59 9.14
C PRO A 233 -11.60 25.42 8.09
N ARG A 234 -11.07 25.51 6.86
CA ARG A 234 -11.70 26.21 5.74
C ARG A 234 -12.33 25.26 4.72
N ALA A 235 -12.23 23.96 4.95
CA ALA A 235 -12.74 22.92 4.08
C ALA A 235 -14.15 22.52 4.51
N GLU A 236 -15.02 22.28 3.54
CA GLU A 236 -16.28 21.60 3.81
C GLU A 236 -16.05 20.11 4.01
N VAL A 237 -16.75 19.53 4.99
CA VAL A 237 -16.67 18.09 5.29
C VAL A 237 -17.29 17.32 4.13
N PRO A 238 -16.57 16.36 3.52
CA PRO A 238 -17.07 15.65 2.36
C PRO A 238 -18.28 14.75 2.70
N GLU A 239 -19.23 14.63 1.78
CA GLU A 239 -20.36 13.70 1.92
C GLU A 239 -19.89 12.24 1.90
N VAL A 240 -18.95 11.93 1.01
CA VAL A 240 -18.36 10.60 0.85
C VAL A 240 -16.86 10.75 0.66
N VAL A 241 -16.08 9.86 1.28
CA VAL A 241 -14.67 9.63 0.93
C VAL A 241 -14.53 8.22 0.41
N GLY A 242 -13.96 8.10 -0.78
CA GLY A 242 -13.63 6.83 -1.42
C GLY A 242 -12.26 6.91 -2.04
N THR A 243 -11.34 6.06 -1.60
CA THR A 243 -9.98 5.96 -2.13
C THR A 243 -9.44 4.56 -1.86
N PRO A 244 -8.65 3.96 -2.79
CA PRO A 244 -8.01 2.69 -2.54
C PRO A 244 -7.17 2.74 -1.25
N CYS A 245 -7.37 1.76 -0.36
CA CYS A 245 -6.60 1.70 0.90
C CYS A 245 -5.10 1.58 0.66
N CYS A 246 -4.37 1.72 1.77
CA CYS A 246 -3.05 1.14 1.98
C CYS A 246 -1.88 2.04 1.57
N SER A 247 -2.15 3.31 1.24
CA SER A 247 -1.17 4.41 1.19
C SER A 247 0.08 4.14 0.34
N GLN A 248 -0.08 3.55 -0.83
CA GLN A 248 0.99 3.41 -1.82
C GLN A 248 0.77 4.37 -2.97
N PHE A 249 1.64 5.36 -3.13
CA PHE A 249 1.42 6.44 -4.09
C PHE A 249 2.73 7.08 -4.55
N ALA A 250 2.66 7.80 -5.66
CA ALA A 250 3.72 8.64 -6.17
C ALA A 250 3.30 10.11 -6.15
N LEU A 251 4.24 11.00 -5.86
CA LEU A 251 4.06 12.44 -5.83
C LEU A 251 5.07 13.11 -6.76
N SER A 252 4.62 14.13 -7.48
CA SER A 252 5.51 15.08 -8.12
C SER A 252 6.03 16.11 -7.12
N LYS A 253 7.22 16.63 -7.39
CA LYS A 253 7.79 17.77 -6.68
C LYS A 253 6.88 19.00 -6.69
N THR A 254 6.32 19.31 -7.86
CA THR A 254 5.43 20.45 -8.06
C THR A 254 4.22 20.34 -7.15
N LYS A 255 3.64 19.13 -7.02
CA LYS A 255 2.53 18.89 -6.10
C LYS A 255 2.93 19.10 -4.65
N ILE A 256 4.08 18.60 -4.22
CA ILE A 256 4.54 18.80 -2.84
C ILE A 256 4.67 20.30 -2.51
N TYR A 257 5.13 21.10 -3.47
CA TYR A 257 5.29 22.56 -3.31
C TYR A 257 4.02 23.39 -3.37
N GLU A 258 2.87 22.83 -3.73
CA GLU A 258 1.59 23.53 -3.60
C GLU A 258 1.27 23.87 -2.13
N GLN A 259 1.92 23.18 -1.20
CA GLN A 259 1.79 23.38 0.24
C GLN A 259 3.08 23.90 0.84
N SER A 260 2.99 24.82 1.80
CA SER A 260 4.17 25.34 2.49
C SER A 260 4.78 24.28 3.42
N LEU A 261 6.10 24.37 3.64
CA LEU A 261 6.79 23.55 4.64
C LEU A 261 6.13 23.63 6.03
N GLU A 262 5.66 24.80 6.43
CA GLU A 262 4.95 24.99 7.71
C GLU A 262 3.69 24.12 7.81
N ARG A 263 2.99 23.89 6.69
CA ARG A 263 1.82 23.02 6.64
C ARG A 263 2.20 21.57 6.95
N TYR A 264 3.26 21.06 6.35
CA TYR A 264 3.76 19.71 6.62
C TYR A 264 4.21 19.55 8.06
N VAL A 265 4.95 20.53 8.61
CA VAL A 265 5.37 20.54 10.02
C VAL A 265 4.17 20.51 10.97
N ARG A 266 3.09 21.22 10.64
CA ARG A 266 1.85 21.21 11.43
C ARG A 266 1.15 19.86 11.39
N LEU A 267 1.10 19.20 10.24
CA LEU A 267 0.54 17.84 10.10
C LEU A 267 1.38 16.82 10.86
N GLN A 268 2.71 16.92 10.78
CA GLN A 268 3.64 16.07 11.54
C GLN A 268 3.39 16.21 13.04
N ARG A 269 3.26 17.46 13.51
CA ARG A 269 2.97 17.77 14.91
C ARG A 269 1.63 17.16 15.35
N TRP A 270 0.58 17.35 14.56
CA TRP A 270 -0.73 16.78 14.86
C TRP A 270 -0.69 15.26 15.02
N LEU A 271 0.02 14.56 14.12
CA LEU A 271 0.23 13.10 14.22
C LEU A 271 0.93 12.70 15.52
N MET A 272 1.95 13.45 15.92
CA MET A 272 2.72 13.16 17.14
C MET A 272 1.92 13.47 18.41
N GLU A 273 1.16 14.56 18.43
CA GLU A 273 0.52 15.11 19.64
C GLU A 273 -0.92 14.65 19.86
N THR A 274 -1.62 14.15 18.84
CA THR A 274 -3.03 13.72 18.99
C THR A 274 -3.20 12.62 20.04
N ASP A 275 -4.34 12.57 20.70
CA ASP A 275 -4.72 11.51 21.65
C ASP A 275 -5.26 10.25 20.96
N LEU A 276 -5.46 10.30 19.64
CA LEU A 276 -5.97 9.19 18.86
C LEU A 276 -4.99 8.02 18.75
N GLU A 277 -5.55 6.83 18.71
CA GLU A 277 -4.82 5.62 18.35
C GLU A 277 -4.12 5.80 16.99
N ALA A 278 -2.95 5.18 16.87
CA ALA A 278 -2.11 5.29 15.70
C ALA A 278 -2.82 4.90 14.39
N GLY A 279 -3.52 3.77 14.40
CA GLY A 279 -4.27 3.32 13.21
C GLY A 279 -5.40 4.27 12.81
N ILE A 280 -6.03 4.96 13.78
CA ILE A 280 -7.13 5.89 13.52
C ILE A 280 -6.58 7.20 12.92
N SER A 281 -5.59 7.81 13.56
CA SER A 281 -5.00 9.07 13.10
C SER A 281 -4.32 8.94 11.73
N GLY A 282 -3.65 7.80 11.47
CA GLY A 282 -3.10 7.47 10.15
C GLY A 282 -4.18 7.38 9.07
N ARG A 283 -5.26 6.61 9.32
CA ARG A 283 -6.39 6.50 8.38
C ARG A 283 -7.08 7.83 8.12
N ILE A 284 -7.26 8.67 9.15
CA ILE A 284 -7.86 10.00 8.96
C ILE A 284 -7.04 10.82 7.97
N LEU A 285 -5.72 10.86 8.11
CA LEU A 285 -4.87 11.60 7.18
C LEU A 285 -4.82 10.97 5.79
N GLU A 286 -4.71 9.65 5.70
CA GLU A 286 -4.77 8.91 4.43
C GLU A 286 -6.04 9.28 3.66
N TYR A 287 -7.21 9.12 4.28
CA TYR A 287 -8.50 9.44 3.65
C TYR A 287 -8.67 10.95 3.42
N SER A 288 -8.02 11.78 4.22
CA SER A 288 -7.99 13.22 4.00
C SER A 288 -7.12 13.64 2.82
N TRP A 289 -6.20 12.82 2.32
CA TRP A 289 -5.43 13.18 1.12
C TRP A 289 -6.31 13.28 -0.13
N HIS A 290 -7.44 12.58 -0.14
CA HIS A 290 -8.30 12.42 -1.30
C HIS A 290 -9.52 13.34 -1.33
N SER A 291 -9.86 14.02 -0.22
CA SER A 291 -11.00 14.92 -0.19
C SER A 291 -10.66 16.25 -0.86
N GLY A 292 -11.54 16.73 -1.75
CA GLY A 292 -11.35 17.89 -2.65
C GLY A 292 -11.03 19.24 -1.99
N SER A 293 -11.03 19.30 -0.66
CA SER A 293 -10.77 20.48 0.16
C SER A 293 -9.52 20.36 1.04
N SER A 294 -8.80 19.23 0.93
CA SER A 294 -7.50 19.00 1.51
C SER A 294 -6.40 19.80 0.79
N PRO A 295 -5.34 20.24 1.46
CA PRO A 295 -4.12 20.73 0.84
C PRO A 295 -3.38 19.65 0.01
N PHE A 296 -3.77 18.37 0.14
CA PHE A 296 -3.42 17.30 -0.79
C PHE A 296 -4.53 16.99 -1.81
N ALA A 297 -5.66 17.71 -1.76
CA ALA A 297 -6.70 17.63 -2.78
C ALA A 297 -6.08 17.97 -4.11
N LEU A 298 -5.94 16.94 -4.94
CA LEU A 298 -5.59 17.07 -6.34
C LEU A 298 -6.50 16.22 -7.20
N ILE A 299 -7.57 15.66 -6.62
CA ILE A 299 -8.23 14.47 -7.18
C ILE A 299 -9.75 14.64 -7.12
N SER A 300 -10.25 15.59 -7.89
CA SER A 300 -11.50 15.42 -8.64
C SER A 300 -11.46 16.41 -9.82
N GLY A 301 -10.90 15.92 -10.93
CA GLY A 301 -11.49 16.21 -12.23
C GLY A 301 -12.56 15.18 -12.50
#